data_AF-A0A934JXV1-F1
#
_entry.id   AF-A0A934JXV1-F1
#
_cell.length_a   1.000
_cell.length_b   1.000
_cell.length_c   1.000
_cell.angle_alpha   90.00
_cell.angle_beta   90.00
_cell.angle_gamma   90.00
#
_symmetry.space_group_name_H-M   'P 1'
#
loop_
_entity.id
_entity.type
_entity.pdbx_description
1 polymer ?
#
loop_
_entity_poly.entity_id
_entity_poly.type
_entity_poly.pdbx_seq_one_letter_code
_entity_poly.pdbx_strand_id
1 'polypeptide(L)'
;MPDRESDPPAKLASEVFAEGADRVELDSDPNTESPHEIALQISFYGHLLDFEREVLEHMRRLAASSSKDLQRALQQSNIEPMEALIEQFEQRLSFWRQREAELRAN
;
A
#
# COMPACT_ATOMS: atom_id res chain seq x y z
N MET A 1 2.26 -46.82 4.00
CA MET A 1 1.35 -45.77 4.48
C MET A 1 2.22 -44.63 5.00
N PRO A 2 2.54 -43.60 4.20
CA PRO A 2 3.21 -42.41 4.72
C PRO A 2 2.19 -41.31 5.03
N ASP A 3 2.46 -40.60 6.12
CA ASP A 3 1.70 -39.53 6.72
C ASP A 3 1.48 -38.33 5.78
N ARG A 4 0.24 -37.83 5.81
CA ARG A 4 -0.15 -36.51 5.28
C ARG A 4 0.32 -35.45 6.27
N GLU A 5 1.53 -34.94 6.08
CA GLU A 5 1.88 -33.61 6.57
C GLU A 5 1.52 -32.62 5.45
N SER A 6 0.21 -32.31 5.35
CA SER A 6 -0.28 -31.17 4.58
C SER A 6 -0.44 -30.01 5.56
N ASP A 7 0.65 -29.28 5.77
CA ASP A 7 0.58 -27.92 6.33
C ASP A 7 0.40 -26.94 5.14
N PRO A 8 -0.76 -26.30 4.96
CA PRO A 8 -0.97 -25.33 3.89
C PRO A 8 -0.41 -23.94 4.25
N PRO A 9 -0.27 -23.02 3.26
CA PRO A 9 0.87 -22.14 3.10
C PRO A 9 0.71 -20.82 3.87
N ALA A 10 0.69 -20.86 5.20
CA ALA A 10 0.66 -19.63 6.01
C ALA A 10 1.97 -18.82 5.88
N LYS A 11 3.11 -19.48 5.67
CA LYS A 11 4.41 -18.81 5.51
C LYS A 11 4.56 -18.09 4.17
N LEU A 12 4.01 -18.64 3.09
CA LEU A 12 4.08 -18.00 1.77
C LEU A 12 3.22 -16.73 1.70
N ALA A 13 2.10 -16.66 2.41
CA ALA A 13 1.31 -15.43 2.45
C ALA A 13 2.08 -14.30 3.15
N SER A 14 2.69 -14.59 4.32
CA SER A 14 3.43 -13.57 5.08
C SER A 14 4.72 -13.08 4.39
N GLU A 15 5.39 -13.93 3.59
CA GLU A 15 6.55 -13.52 2.81
C GLU A 15 6.15 -12.65 1.60
N VAL A 16 5.03 -12.95 0.94
CA VAL A 16 4.56 -12.17 -0.22
C VAL A 16 4.08 -10.77 0.16
N PHE A 17 3.49 -10.59 1.34
CA PHE A 17 3.08 -9.25 1.81
C PHE A 17 4.25 -8.41 2.33
N ALA A 18 5.33 -9.03 2.81
CA ALA A 18 6.54 -8.31 3.24
C ALA A 18 7.43 -7.88 2.05
N GLU A 19 7.49 -8.67 0.98
CA GLU A 19 8.24 -8.31 -0.24
C GLU A 19 7.52 -7.25 -1.11
N GLY A 20 6.21 -7.06 -0.96
CA GLY A 20 5.44 -6.12 -1.78
C GLY A 20 5.65 -4.64 -1.44
N ALA A 21 6.04 -4.32 -0.20
CA ALA A 21 6.25 -2.93 0.25
C ALA A 21 7.69 -2.42 -0.01
N ASP A 22 8.65 -3.33 -0.23
CA ASP A 22 10.09 -3.01 -0.28
C ASP A 22 10.63 -2.77 -1.71
N ARG A 23 9.77 -2.71 -2.73
CA ARG A 23 10.21 -2.62 -4.15
C ARG A 23 9.52 -1.57 -5.01
N VAL A 24 9.11 -0.47 -4.40
CA VAL A 24 8.90 0.78 -5.13
C VAL A 24 9.83 1.85 -4.56
N GLU A 25 11.14 1.58 -4.56
CA GLU A 25 12.11 2.63 -4.87
C GLU A 25 12.00 2.88 -6.38
N LEU A 26 11.01 3.70 -6.77
CA LEU A 26 11.16 4.50 -7.97
C LEU A 26 12.28 5.46 -7.63
N ASP A 27 13.51 5.09 -7.97
CA ASP A 27 14.76 5.84 -7.81
C ASP A 27 14.73 7.09 -8.71
N SER A 28 13.78 7.95 -8.39
CA SER A 28 13.46 9.18 -9.07
C SER A 28 14.10 10.29 -8.26
N ASP A 29 15.28 10.77 -8.66
CA ASP A 29 15.90 11.94 -8.04
C ASP A 29 14.98 13.15 -8.25
N PRO A 30 14.30 13.63 -7.20
CA PRO A 30 13.25 14.63 -7.31
C PRO A 30 13.77 16.02 -7.71
N ASN A 31 15.09 16.20 -7.81
CA ASN A 31 15.71 17.42 -8.28
C ASN A 31 16.04 17.40 -9.78
N THR A 32 15.85 16.27 -10.46
CA THR A 32 16.16 16.10 -11.89
C THR A 32 14.94 15.79 -12.76
N GLU A 33 13.77 15.59 -12.14
CA GLU A 33 12.56 15.20 -12.87
C GLU A 33 11.94 16.36 -13.65
N SER A 34 11.53 16.05 -14.88
CA SER A 34 10.76 16.95 -15.73
C SER A 34 9.35 17.19 -15.18
N PRO A 35 8.69 18.31 -15.54
CA PRO A 35 7.30 18.56 -15.14
C PRO A 35 6.33 17.44 -15.52
N HIS A 36 6.62 16.73 -16.63
CA HIS A 36 5.84 15.58 -17.06
C HIS A 36 5.99 14.38 -16.11
N GLU A 37 7.20 14.09 -15.65
CA GLU A 37 7.47 12.99 -14.71
C GLU A 37 6.80 13.25 -13.36
N ILE A 38 6.87 14.47 -12.83
CA ILE A 38 6.17 14.85 -11.60
C ILE A 38 4.65 14.67 -11.74
N ALA A 39 4.07 15.09 -12.86
CA ALA A 39 2.64 14.89 -13.12
C ALA A 39 2.26 13.40 -13.18
N LEU A 40 3.14 12.56 -13.75
CA LEU A 40 2.95 11.11 -13.79
C LEU A 40 2.98 10.51 -12.38
N GLN A 41 3.94 10.91 -11.53
CA GLN A 41 4.04 10.47 -10.14
C GLN A 41 2.77 10.86 -9.34
N ILE A 42 2.32 12.10 -9.45
CA ILE A 42 1.09 12.58 -8.78
C ILE A 42 -0.12 11.74 -9.19
N SER A 43 -0.28 11.50 -10.50
CA SER A 43 -1.39 10.69 -11.04
C SER A 43 -1.32 9.25 -10.54
N PHE A 44 -0.14 8.64 -10.58
CA PHE A 44 0.08 7.26 -10.14
C PHE A 44 -0.26 7.08 -8.65
N TYR A 45 0.36 7.86 -7.76
CA TYR A 45 0.08 7.76 -6.32
C TYR A 45 -1.35 8.17 -5.97
N GLY A 46 -1.95 9.10 -6.72
CA GLY A 46 -3.36 9.45 -6.59
C GLY A 46 -4.28 8.25 -6.84
N HIS A 47 -4.15 7.60 -8.00
CA HIS A 47 -4.96 6.43 -8.33
C HIS A 47 -4.69 5.24 -7.38
N LEU A 48 -3.43 5.04 -6.99
CA LEU A 48 -3.07 3.96 -6.07
C LEU A 48 -3.72 4.17 -4.70
N LEU A 49 -3.71 5.41 -4.17
CA LEU A 49 -4.38 5.74 -2.91
C LEU A 49 -5.88 5.53 -2.96
N ASP A 50 -6.53 5.92 -4.05
CA ASP A 50 -7.98 5.73 -4.20
C ASP A 50 -8.32 4.23 -4.17
N PHE A 51 -7.56 3.40 -4.91
CA PHE A 51 -7.73 1.95 -4.90
C PHE A 51 -7.49 1.34 -3.51
N GLU A 52 -6.37 1.66 -2.85
CA GLU A 52 -6.02 1.09 -1.54
C GLU A 52 -7.07 1.46 -0.47
N ARG A 53 -7.61 2.68 -0.51
CA ARG A 53 -8.68 3.11 0.39
C ARG A 53 -9.97 2.33 0.16
N GLU A 54 -10.34 2.06 -1.10
CA GLU A 54 -11.48 1.21 -1.41
C GLU A 54 -11.28 -0.20 -0.85
N VAL A 55 -10.12 -0.81 -1.06
CA VAL A 55 -9.82 -2.15 -0.51
C VAL A 55 -9.87 -2.15 1.02
N LEU A 56 -9.27 -1.14 1.67
CA LEU A 56 -9.30 -1.00 3.13
C LEU A 56 -10.74 -0.89 3.66
N GLU A 57 -11.60 -0.13 2.97
CA GLU A 57 -13.00 0.01 3.36
C GLU A 57 -13.75 -1.33 3.25
N HIS A 58 -13.50 -2.11 2.20
CA HIS A 58 -14.04 -3.46 2.05
C HIS A 58 -13.56 -4.39 3.16
N MET A 59 -12.27 -4.36 3.51
CA MET A 59 -11.70 -5.16 4.60
C MET A 59 -12.32 -4.80 5.95
N ARG A 60 -12.51 -3.50 6.23
CA ARG A 60 -13.18 -3.05 7.47
C ARG A 60 -14.62 -3.52 7.55
N ARG A 61 -15.38 -3.48 6.44
CA ARG A 61 -16.75 -4.04 6.37
C ARG A 61 -16.75 -5.54 6.63
N LEU A 62 -15.84 -6.28 6.01
CA LEU A 62 -15.70 -7.72 6.21
C LEU A 62 -15.40 -8.05 7.67
N ALA A 63 -14.42 -7.36 8.27
CA ALA A 63 -14.04 -7.53 9.67
C ALA A 63 -15.21 -7.23 10.63
N ALA A 64 -16.00 -6.19 10.36
CA ALA A 64 -17.16 -5.82 11.16
C ALA A 64 -18.29 -6.87 11.12
N SER A 65 -18.41 -7.62 10.03
CA SER A 65 -19.39 -8.72 9.88
C SER A 65 -18.90 -10.08 10.39
N SER A 66 -17.64 -10.17 10.81
CA SER A 66 -16.97 -11.42 11.19
C SER A 66 -17.07 -11.70 12.70
N SER A 67 -16.70 -12.92 13.11
CA SER A 67 -16.50 -13.24 14.53
C SER A 67 -15.35 -12.43 15.11
N LYS A 68 -15.29 -12.28 16.44
CA LYS A 68 -14.24 -11.49 17.12
C LYS A 68 -12.82 -11.98 16.82
N ASP A 69 -12.63 -13.29 16.68
CA ASP A 69 -11.31 -13.87 16.40
C ASP A 69 -10.88 -13.59 14.95
N LEU A 70 -11.79 -13.72 13.99
CA LEU A 70 -11.55 -13.38 12.58
C LEU A 70 -11.36 -11.88 12.39
N GLN A 71 -12.13 -11.05 13.11
CA GLN A 71 -11.97 -9.60 13.12
C GLN A 71 -10.56 -9.23 13.59
N ARG A 72 -10.09 -9.83 14.71
CA ARG A 72 -8.74 -9.57 15.23
C ARG A 72 -7.66 -10.02 14.23
N ALA A 73 -7.84 -11.19 13.61
CA ALA A 73 -6.91 -11.67 12.59
C ALA A 73 -6.83 -10.69 11.41
N LEU A 74 -7.96 -10.33 10.81
CA LEU A 74 -8.03 -9.36 9.71
C LEU A 74 -7.46 -7.99 10.08
N GLN A 75 -7.69 -7.54 11.33
CA GLN A 75 -7.14 -6.28 11.81
C GLN A 75 -5.61 -6.29 11.76
N GLN A 76 -4.99 -7.33 12.31
CA GLN A 76 -3.54 -7.42 12.46
C GLN A 76 -2.81 -7.77 11.16
N SER A 77 -3.39 -8.62 10.32
CA SER A 77 -2.71 -9.08 9.09
C SER A 77 -2.99 -8.22 7.87
N ASN A 78 -4.09 -7.47 7.85
CA ASN A 78 -4.52 -6.76 6.65
C ASN A 78 -4.76 -5.28 6.92
N ILE A 79 -5.64 -4.95 7.87
CA ILE A 79 -6.12 -3.56 8.04
C ILE A 79 -4.99 -2.65 8.53
N GLU A 80 -4.30 -3.00 9.62
CA GLU A 80 -3.22 -2.18 10.18
C GLU A 80 -2.03 -1.99 9.20
N PRO A 81 -1.53 -3.04 8.51
CA PRO A 81 -0.50 -2.87 7.48
C PRO A 81 -0.96 -1.98 6.31
N MET A 82 -2.19 -2.14 5.83
CA MET A 82 -2.73 -1.30 4.75
C MET A 82 -2.88 0.16 5.17
N GLU A 83 -3.29 0.43 6.40
CA GLU A 83 -3.34 1.80 6.95
C GLU A 83 -1.97 2.45 6.94
N ALA A 84 -0.93 1.73 7.39
CA ALA A 84 0.45 2.23 7.37
C ALA A 84 0.96 2.45 5.93
N LEU A 85 0.58 1.59 4.98
CA LEU A 85 0.96 1.73 3.57
C LEU A 85 0.28 2.96 2.93
N ILE A 86 -1.01 3.16 3.20
CA ILE A 86 -1.76 4.33 2.73
C ILE A 86 -1.11 5.62 3.25
N GLU A 87 -0.73 5.67 4.53
CA GLU A 87 -0.05 6.85 5.09
C GLU A 87 1.26 7.16 4.33
N GLN A 88 2.06 6.14 4.00
CA GLN A 88 3.28 6.32 3.23
C GLN A 88 3.00 6.86 1.82
N PHE A 89 1.98 6.34 1.14
CA PHE A 89 1.59 6.84 -0.19
C PHE A 89 1.03 8.27 -0.13
N GLU A 90 0.31 8.64 0.92
CA GLU A 90 -0.15 10.02 1.14
C GLU A 90 1.04 10.98 1.30
N GLN A 91 2.05 10.59 2.08
CA GLN A 91 3.29 11.37 2.24
C GLN A 91 4.02 11.55 0.90
N ARG A 92 4.15 10.46 0.11
CA ARG A 92 4.76 10.52 -1.23
C ARG A 92 3.97 11.41 -2.18
N LEU A 93 2.64 11.31 -2.21
CA LEU A 93 1.80 12.17 -3.04
C LEU A 93 1.92 13.64 -2.62
N SER A 94 1.93 13.92 -1.32
CA SER A 94 2.11 15.28 -0.80
C SER A 94 3.45 15.87 -1.23
N PHE A 95 4.52 15.09 -1.16
CA PHE A 95 5.84 15.49 -1.62
C PHE A 95 5.83 15.89 -3.11
N TRP A 96 5.27 15.06 -3.98
CA TRP A 96 5.21 15.35 -5.41
C TRP A 96 4.34 16.57 -5.74
N ARG A 97 3.22 16.74 -5.04
CA ARG A 97 2.38 17.95 -5.18
C ARG A 97 3.11 19.21 -4.75
N GLN A 98 3.92 19.14 -3.70
CA GLN A 98 4.75 20.27 -3.29
C GLN A 98 5.79 20.61 -4.36
N ARG A 99 6.46 19.59 -4.94
CA ARG A 99 7.42 19.80 -6.03
C ARG A 99 6.80 20.42 -7.27
N GLU A 100 5.61 19.98 -7.66
CA GLU A 100 4.87 20.60 -8.77
C GLU A 100 4.59 22.08 -8.50
N ALA A 101 4.19 22.43 -7.28
CA ALA A 101 3.94 23.82 -6.90
C ALA A 101 5.21 24.67 -6.94
N GLU A 102 6.35 24.14 -6.48
CA GLU A 102 7.66 24.80 -6.55
C GLU A 102 8.07 25.08 -8.00
N LEU A 103 7.90 24.12 -8.91
CA LEU A 103 8.21 24.31 -10.34
C LEU A 103 7.31 25.32 -11.03
N ARG A 104 6.05 25.45 -10.63
CA ARG A 104 5.12 26.43 -11.21
C ARG A 104 5.35 27.86 -10.68
N ALA A 105 6.03 28.00 -9.54
CA ALA A 105 6.31 29.29 -8.93
C ALA A 105 7.62 29.94 -9.42
N ASN A 106 8.51 29.16 -10.03
CA ASN A 106 9.73 29.61 -10.72
C ASN A 106 9.47 29.92 -12.20
#